data_AF-A0A6G1F9W8-F1
#
_entry.id   AF-A0A6G1F9W8-F1
#
_cell.length_a   1.000
_cell.length_b   1.000
_cell.length_c   1.000
_cell.angle_alpha   90.00
_cell.angle_beta   90.00
_cell.angle_gamma   90.00
#
_symmetry.space_group_name_H-M   'P 1'
#
loop_
_entity.id
_entity.type
_entity.pdbx_description
1 polymer ?
#
loop_
_entity_poly.entity_id
_entity_poly.type
_entity_poly.pdbx_seq_one_letter_code
_entity_poly.pdbx_strand_id
1 'polypeptide(L)'
;MRWMEHLLNSCVVAVEAGNMLRVQHLFYVLGELESFSGNANYRLATHRLRALARRLPATIGPMAAAAVRVPACECPTPMFTRAEPRLFCASLIRFHEVSPWFAPPNALVNVAIMHALTCSAAAAAHRPLHVIDLGVSHGVQWPTLLESLTRQPGS
;
A
#
# COMPACT_ATOMS: atom_id res chain seq x y z
N MET A 1 -3.69 -14.22 12.77
CA MET A 1 -3.93 -14.02 11.33
C MET A 1 -4.67 -15.17 10.66
N ARG A 2 -4.48 -16.44 11.09
CA ARG A 2 -4.97 -17.63 10.37
C ARG A 2 -6.48 -17.69 10.05
N TRP A 3 -7.37 -17.24 10.95
CA TRP A 3 -8.81 -17.38 10.72
C TRP A 3 -9.31 -16.47 9.59
N MET A 4 -8.78 -15.26 9.50
CA MET A 4 -9.20 -14.29 8.50
C MET A 4 -8.75 -14.73 7.11
N GLU A 5 -7.51 -15.18 6.98
CA GLU A 5 -6.99 -15.77 5.74
C GLU A 5 -7.84 -16.96 5.29
N HIS A 6 -8.18 -17.87 6.21
CA HIS A 6 -9.02 -19.02 5.90
C HIS A 6 -10.43 -18.61 5.44
N LEU A 7 -11.02 -17.59 6.06
CA LEU A 7 -12.32 -17.05 5.69
C LEU A 7 -12.29 -16.40 4.30
N LEU A 8 -11.23 -15.67 3.94
CA LEU A 8 -11.05 -15.10 2.59
C LEU A 8 -10.90 -16.20 1.55
N ASN A 9 -10.04 -17.19 1.81
CA ASN A 9 -9.82 -18.28 0.87
C ASN A 9 -11.11 -19.07 0.63
N SER A 10 -11.89 -19.32 1.69
CA SER A 10 -13.20 -19.95 1.58
C SER A 10 -14.18 -19.13 0.74
N CYS A 11 -14.09 -17.80 0.78
CA CYS A 11 -14.91 -16.91 -0.03
C CYS A 11 -14.52 -16.96 -1.50
N VAL A 12 -13.22 -16.93 -1.80
CA VAL A 12 -12.72 -17.07 -3.18
C VAL A 12 -13.16 -18.41 -3.78
N VAL A 13 -12.95 -19.51 -3.06
CA VAL A 13 -13.38 -20.85 -3.50
C VAL A 13 -14.88 -20.91 -3.73
N ALA A 14 -15.70 -20.30 -2.87
CA ALA A 14 -17.16 -20.27 -3.04
C ALA A 14 -17.58 -19.46 -4.29
N VAL A 15 -16.89 -18.37 -4.60
CA VAL A 15 -17.13 -17.58 -5.82
C VAL A 15 -16.76 -18.38 -7.06
N GLU A 16 -15.59 -19.02 -7.07
CA GLU A 16 -15.12 -19.86 -8.19
C GLU A 16 -16.04 -21.06 -8.45
N ALA A 17 -16.57 -21.67 -7.38
CA ALA A 17 -17.52 -22.77 -7.47
C ALA A 17 -18.95 -22.33 -7.86
N GLY A 18 -19.20 -21.02 -8.05
CA GLY A 18 -20.54 -20.50 -8.35
C GLY A 18 -21.55 -20.67 -7.20
N ASN A 19 -21.10 -20.95 -5.98
CA ASN A 19 -21.97 -21.23 -4.84
C ASN A 19 -22.43 -19.92 -4.16
N MET A 20 -23.44 -19.28 -4.75
CA MET A 20 -23.91 -17.96 -4.31
C MET A 20 -24.47 -17.95 -2.88
N LEU A 21 -25.07 -19.06 -2.42
CA LEU A 21 -25.55 -19.19 -1.04
C LEU A 21 -24.38 -19.17 -0.05
N ARG A 22 -23.28 -19.85 -0.38
CA ARG A 22 -22.07 -19.82 0.44
C ARG A 22 -21.40 -18.44 0.41
N VAL A 23 -21.34 -17.79 -0.75
CA VAL A 23 -20.84 -16.41 -0.89
C VAL A 23 -21.64 -15.46 -0.02
N GLN A 24 -22.97 -15.51 -0.09
CA GLN A 24 -23.87 -14.70 0.73
C GLN A 24 -23.62 -14.89 2.22
N HIS A 25 -23.52 -16.14 2.68
CA HIS A 25 -23.25 -16.46 4.08
C HIS A 25 -21.89 -15.88 4.52
N LEU A 26 -20.85 -16.06 3.72
CA LEU A 26 -19.51 -15.54 4.05
C LEU A 26 -19.47 -14.01 4.05
N PHE A 27 -20.23 -13.34 3.17
CA PHE A 27 -20.36 -11.89 3.19
C PHE A 27 -21.06 -11.39 4.45
N TYR A 28 -22.07 -12.11 4.94
CA TYR A 28 -22.71 -11.80 6.22
C TYR A 28 -21.72 -11.94 7.38
N VAL A 29 -21.00 -13.06 7.47
CA VAL A 29 -19.99 -13.29 8.51
C VAL A 29 -18.89 -12.22 8.47
N LEU A 30 -18.43 -11.83 7.28
CA LEU A 30 -17.47 -10.74 7.13
C LEU A 30 -18.04 -9.41 7.59
N GLY A 31 -19.33 -9.16 7.35
CA GLY A 31 -20.09 -8.00 7.82
C GLY A 31 -20.10 -7.86 9.34
N GLU A 32 -20.38 -8.95 10.04
CA GLU A 32 -20.38 -9.00 11.51
C GLU A 32 -18.99 -8.76 12.12
N LEU A 33 -17.93 -8.93 11.31
CA LEU A 33 -16.54 -8.76 11.70
C LEU A 33 -15.93 -7.46 11.14
N GLU A 34 -16.75 -6.54 10.63
CA GLU A 34 -16.24 -5.25 10.17
C GLU A 34 -15.93 -4.30 11.34
N SER A 35 -14.74 -3.71 11.30
CA SER A 35 -14.37 -2.57 12.14
C SER A 35 -13.17 -1.84 11.56
N PHE A 36 -13.29 -0.52 11.38
CA PHE A 36 -12.19 0.35 10.91
C PHE A 36 -11.17 0.68 12.00
N SER A 37 -11.58 0.65 13.27
CA SER A 37 -10.76 0.93 14.45
C SER A 37 -10.35 -0.32 15.23
N GLY A 38 -10.88 -1.49 14.85
CA GLY A 38 -10.56 -2.77 15.47
C GLY A 38 -9.13 -3.24 15.19
N ASN A 39 -8.80 -4.44 15.67
CA ASN A 39 -7.50 -5.04 15.40
C ASN A 39 -7.31 -5.34 13.89
N ALA A 40 -6.08 -5.71 13.51
CA ALA A 40 -5.71 -5.94 12.12
C ALA A 40 -6.67 -6.86 11.34
N ASN A 41 -7.23 -7.91 11.97
CA ASN A 41 -8.14 -8.82 11.28
C ASN A 41 -9.51 -8.18 10.98
N TYR A 42 -10.08 -7.39 11.90
CA TYR A 42 -11.36 -6.71 11.67
C TYR A 42 -11.23 -5.61 10.60
N ARG A 43 -10.11 -4.88 10.63
CA ARG A 43 -9.77 -3.91 9.58
C ARG A 43 -9.63 -4.58 8.22
N LEU A 44 -8.97 -5.74 8.20
CA LEU A 44 -8.82 -6.55 7.00
C LEU A 44 -10.16 -7.07 6.49
N ALA A 45 -11.03 -7.61 7.36
CA ALA A 45 -12.37 -8.07 7.00
C ALA A 45 -13.18 -6.96 6.32
N THR A 46 -13.18 -5.76 6.92
CA THR A 46 -13.84 -4.57 6.38
C THR A 46 -13.36 -4.24 4.97
N HIS A 47 -12.07 -3.96 4.80
CA HIS A 47 -11.56 -3.57 3.47
C HIS A 47 -11.73 -4.67 2.41
N ARG A 48 -11.62 -5.94 2.82
CA ARG A 48 -11.75 -7.08 1.90
C ARG A 48 -13.19 -7.34 1.49
N LEU A 49 -14.16 -7.28 2.40
CA LEU A 49 -15.58 -7.41 2.05
C LEU A 49 -15.96 -6.38 0.98
N ARG A 50 -15.54 -5.11 1.17
CA ARG A 50 -15.82 -4.02 0.22
C ARG A 50 -15.08 -4.17 -1.11
N ALA A 51 -13.89 -4.75 -1.12
CA ALA A 51 -13.17 -5.04 -2.36
C ALA A 51 -13.81 -6.22 -3.12
N LEU A 52 -14.19 -7.29 -2.43
CA LEU A 52 -14.83 -8.45 -3.02
C LEU A 52 -16.20 -8.09 -3.60
N ALA A 53 -17.03 -7.37 -2.84
CA ALA A 53 -18.31 -6.85 -3.31
C ALA A 53 -18.19 -6.06 -4.62
N ARG A 54 -17.17 -5.20 -4.74
CA ARG A 54 -16.91 -4.41 -5.96
C ARG A 54 -16.42 -5.25 -7.14
N ARG A 55 -15.67 -6.32 -6.88
CA ARG A 55 -15.14 -7.20 -7.93
C ARG A 55 -16.13 -8.26 -8.38
N LEU A 56 -17.07 -8.64 -7.51
CA LEU A 56 -18.00 -9.74 -7.76
C LEU A 56 -18.75 -9.65 -9.10
N PRO A 57 -19.31 -8.48 -9.51
CA PRO A 57 -19.96 -8.34 -10.81
C PRO A 57 -19.06 -8.65 -12.01
N ALA A 58 -17.76 -8.34 -11.91
CA ALA A 58 -16.79 -8.64 -12.96
C ALA A 58 -16.43 -10.13 -13.02
N THR A 59 -16.55 -10.86 -11.90
CA THR A 59 -16.19 -12.28 -11.82
C THR A 59 -17.33 -13.21 -12.23
N ILE A 60 -18.56 -12.93 -11.77
CA ILE A 60 -19.72 -13.82 -11.95
C ILE A 60 -20.85 -13.20 -12.78
N GLY A 61 -20.62 -12.00 -13.31
CA GLY A 61 -21.63 -11.22 -14.02
C GLY A 61 -22.51 -10.38 -13.09
N PRO A 62 -23.05 -9.24 -13.57
CA PRO A 62 -23.80 -8.31 -12.75
C PRO A 62 -25.10 -8.92 -12.20
N MET A 63 -25.73 -9.82 -12.96
CA MET A 63 -27.01 -10.39 -12.56
C MET A 63 -26.87 -11.38 -11.39
N ALA A 64 -25.85 -12.25 -11.43
CA ALA A 64 -25.56 -13.15 -10.32
C ALA A 64 -25.04 -12.39 -9.09
N ALA A 65 -24.23 -11.36 -9.30
CA ALA A 65 -23.74 -10.51 -8.21
C ALA A 65 -24.86 -9.73 -7.50
N ALA A 66 -25.91 -9.33 -8.22
CA ALA A 66 -27.07 -8.66 -7.62
C ALA A 66 -27.84 -9.53 -6.62
N ALA A 67 -27.72 -10.86 -6.71
CA ALA A 67 -28.30 -11.78 -5.74
C ALA A 67 -27.54 -11.82 -4.41
N VAL A 68 -26.30 -11.32 -4.38
CA VAL A 68 -25.46 -11.25 -3.18
C VAL A 68 -25.65 -9.91 -2.48
N ARG A 69 -26.31 -9.94 -1.33
CA ARG A 69 -26.48 -8.79 -0.42
C ARG A 69 -25.17 -8.52 0.31
N VAL A 70 -24.69 -7.30 0.16
CA VAL A 70 -23.55 -6.77 0.90
C VAL A 70 -24.08 -6.00 2.10
N PRO A 71 -23.63 -6.29 3.33
CA PRO A 71 -23.99 -5.51 4.52
C PRO A 71 -23.78 -4.01 4.29
N ALA A 72 -24.67 -3.14 4.79
CA ALA A 72 -24.49 -1.69 4.68
C ALA A 72 -23.19 -1.26 5.38
N CYS A 73 -22.61 -0.12 4.97
CA CYS A 73 -21.43 0.44 5.62
C CYS A 73 -21.62 1.92 5.86
N GLU A 74 -21.33 2.37 7.07
CA GLU A 74 -20.97 3.77 7.34
C GLU A 74 -19.48 3.99 7.07
N CYS A 75 -18.99 3.45 5.95
CA CYS A 75 -17.60 3.55 5.56
C CYS A 75 -17.29 5.02 5.26
N PRO A 76 -16.22 5.60 5.83
CA PRO A 76 -15.65 6.82 5.28
C PRO A 76 -15.33 6.53 3.82
N THR A 77 -15.90 7.28 2.88
CA THR A 77 -15.55 7.10 1.47
C THR A 77 -14.07 7.45 1.34
N PRO A 78 -13.16 6.49 1.01
CA PRO A 78 -11.75 6.79 0.91
C PRO A 78 -11.55 7.62 -0.36
N MET A 79 -11.62 8.92 -0.19
CA MET A 79 -11.55 9.89 -1.27
C MET A 79 -10.17 10.51 -1.19
N PHE A 80 -9.20 9.89 -1.86
CA PHE A 80 -7.83 10.41 -1.99
C PHE A 80 -7.84 11.85 -2.52
N THR A 81 -8.81 12.18 -3.38
CA THR A 81 -9.04 13.53 -3.91
C THR A 81 -9.51 14.56 -2.87
N ARG A 82 -9.92 14.13 -1.68
CA ARG A 82 -10.28 14.99 -0.53
C ARG A 82 -9.26 14.95 0.61
N ALA A 83 -8.18 14.17 0.48
CA ALA A 83 -7.15 14.18 1.50
C ALA A 83 -6.54 15.58 1.56
N GLU A 84 -6.75 16.29 2.67
CA GLU A 84 -6.09 17.57 2.87
C GLU A 84 -4.58 17.35 2.78
N PRO A 85 -3.85 18.11 1.94
CA PRO A 85 -2.41 17.92 1.77
C PRO A 85 -1.65 17.89 3.09
N ARG A 86 -2.12 18.67 4.08
CA ARG A 86 -1.57 18.69 5.45
C ARG A 86 -1.73 17.37 6.19
N LEU A 87 -2.91 16.75 6.14
CA LEU A 87 -3.16 15.46 6.79
C LEU A 87 -2.35 14.34 6.12
N PHE A 88 -2.22 14.40 4.80
CA PHE A 88 -1.38 13.47 4.05
C PHE A 88 0.11 13.62 4.42
N CYS A 89 0.65 14.83 4.40
CA CYS A 89 2.03 15.10 4.83
C CYS A 89 2.27 14.66 6.28
N ALA A 90 1.37 14.98 7.21
CA ALA A 90 1.48 14.54 8.61
C ALA A 90 1.48 13.01 8.75
N SER A 91 0.63 12.33 7.97
CA SER A 91 0.58 10.86 7.95
C SER A 91 1.87 10.24 7.42
N LEU A 92 2.47 10.84 6.39
CA LEU A 92 3.75 10.41 5.84
C LEU A 92 4.89 10.62 6.83
N ILE A 93 4.99 11.80 7.44
CA ILE A 93 6.01 12.08 8.46
C ILE A 93 5.91 11.04 9.58
N ARG A 94 4.70 10.83 10.11
CA ARG A 94 4.45 9.85 11.15
C ARG A 94 4.83 8.43 10.69
N PHE A 95 4.55 8.07 9.45
CA PHE A 95 4.94 6.76 8.91
C PHE A 95 6.46 6.57 8.88
N HIS A 96 7.23 7.60 8.51
CA HIS A 96 8.69 7.56 8.55
C HIS A 96 9.24 7.48 9.98
N GLU A 97 8.59 8.15 10.94
CA GLU A 97 9.01 8.11 12.36
C GLU A 97 8.80 6.73 12.99
N VAL A 98 7.71 6.05 12.65
CA VAL A 98 7.32 4.78 13.30
C VAL A 98 7.72 3.53 12.52
N SER A 99 8.12 3.68 11.26
CA SER A 99 8.43 2.55 10.38
C SER A 99 9.71 2.77 9.58
N PRO A 100 10.64 1.80 9.58
CA PRO A 100 11.82 1.87 8.74
C PRO A 100 11.52 1.54 7.27
N TRP A 101 10.25 1.43 6.84
CA TRP A 101 9.87 0.93 5.52
C TRP A 101 10.65 1.55 4.35
N PHE A 102 10.91 2.85 4.40
CA PHE A 102 11.65 3.55 3.35
C PHE A 102 13.17 3.60 3.58
N ALA A 103 13.65 3.39 4.82
CA ALA A 103 15.05 3.63 5.16
C ALA A 103 16.04 2.66 4.49
N PRO A 104 15.88 1.32 4.53
CA PRO A 104 16.82 0.41 3.87
C PRO A 104 16.85 0.56 2.34
N PRO A 105 15.70 0.67 1.62
CA PRO A 105 15.72 0.93 0.18
C PRO A 105 16.41 2.25 -0.16
N ASN A 106 16.13 3.33 0.58
CA ASN A 106 16.76 4.63 0.36
C ASN A 106 18.28 4.57 0.57
N ALA A 107 18.74 3.89 1.62
CA ALA A 107 20.17 3.71 1.89
C ALA A 107 20.85 2.92 0.76
N LEU A 108 20.21 1.85 0.28
CA LEU A 108 20.74 1.04 -0.82
C LEU A 108 20.87 1.85 -2.12
N VAL A 109 19.84 2.63 -2.47
CA VAL A 109 19.86 3.50 -3.66
C VAL A 109 20.94 4.58 -3.51
N ASN A 110 21.08 5.18 -2.34
CA ASN A 110 22.11 6.19 -2.09
C ASN A 110 23.52 5.60 -2.30
N VAL A 111 23.79 4.41 -1.74
CA VAL A 111 25.07 3.71 -1.96
C VAL A 111 25.31 3.42 -3.45
N ALA A 112 24.28 2.98 -4.18
CA ALA A 112 24.39 2.72 -5.61
C ALA A 112 24.70 3.99 -6.43
N ILE A 113 24.06 5.12 -6.11
CA ILE A 113 24.34 6.42 -6.74
C ILE A 113 25.80 6.83 -6.47
N MET A 114 26.25 6.73 -5.21
CA MET A 114 27.62 7.05 -4.83
C MET A 114 28.65 6.19 -5.58
N HIS A 115 28.37 4.88 -5.70
CA HIS A 115 29.23 3.97 -6.43
C HIS A 115 29.28 4.28 -7.94
N ALA A 116 28.15 4.64 -8.55
CA ALA A 116 28.12 5.03 -9.96
C ALA A 116 28.96 6.29 -10.23
N LEU A 117 28.97 7.24 -9.29
CA LEU A 117 29.79 8.44 -9.38
C LEU A 117 31.29 8.12 -9.25
N THR A 118 31.69 7.25 -8.31
CA THR A 118 33.11 6.90 -8.13
C THR A 118 33.66 6.06 -9.27
N CYS A 119 32.89 5.10 -9.80
CA CYS A 119 33.31 4.31 -10.96
C CYS A 119 33.45 5.17 -12.23
N SER A 120 32.60 6.19 -12.40
CA SER A 120 32.69 7.12 -13.52
C SER A 120 33.78 8.19 -13.36
N ALA A 121 34.26 8.45 -12.14
CA ALA A 121 35.26 9.48 -11.84
C ALA A 121 36.69 9.11 -12.24
N ALA A 122 36.96 7.84 -12.59
CA ALA A 122 38.27 7.41 -13.10
C ALA A 122 38.68 8.07 -14.43
N ALA A 123 37.78 8.82 -15.10
CA ALA A 123 38.02 9.40 -16.42
C ALA A 123 37.90 10.94 -16.52
N ALA A 124 37.30 11.65 -15.56
CA ALA A 124 37.20 13.12 -15.64
C ALA A 124 36.78 13.76 -14.30
N ALA A 125 37.37 14.91 -13.99
CA ALA A 125 36.97 15.80 -12.91
C ALA A 125 35.47 16.16 -12.99
N HIS A 126 34.83 16.21 -11.81
CA HIS A 126 33.52 16.80 -11.48
C HIS A 126 32.45 16.78 -12.59
N ARG A 127 31.84 15.62 -12.80
CA ARG A 127 30.65 15.50 -13.67
C ARG A 127 29.39 15.93 -12.92
N PRO A 128 28.48 16.72 -13.53
CA PRO A 128 27.22 17.09 -12.88
C PRO A 128 26.35 15.85 -12.60
N LEU A 129 25.91 15.70 -11.35
CA LEU A 129 24.92 14.70 -10.92
C LEU A 129 23.52 15.27 -11.15
N HIS A 130 22.72 14.61 -11.98
CA HIS A 130 21.31 14.91 -12.17
C HIS A 130 20.46 13.69 -11.79
N VAL A 131 19.59 13.86 -10.79
CA VAL A 131 18.72 12.79 -10.27
C VAL A 131 17.27 13.14 -10.62
N ILE A 132 16.56 12.18 -11.20
CA ILE A 132 15.12 12.28 -11.46
C ILE A 132 14.40 11.41 -10.43
N ASP A 133 13.73 12.04 -9.47
CA ASP A 133 12.93 11.37 -8.45
C ASP A 133 11.50 11.15 -8.93
N LEU A 134 11.11 9.87 -9.06
CA LEU A 134 9.73 9.45 -9.36
C LEU A 134 9.11 8.71 -8.17
N GLY A 135 9.71 8.81 -6.98
CA GLY A 135 9.32 8.10 -5.77
C GLY A 135 8.16 8.73 -5.03
N VAL A 136 7.50 7.93 -4.20
CA VAL A 136 6.44 8.36 -3.26
C VAL A 136 6.96 8.61 -1.85
N SER A 137 8.29 8.64 -1.69
CA SER A 137 8.96 8.92 -0.40
C SER A 137 9.00 10.41 -0.07
N HIS A 138 8.51 11.28 -0.96
CA HIS A 138 8.47 12.74 -0.76
C HIS A 138 9.83 13.34 -0.38
N GLY A 139 10.87 12.81 -1.00
CA GLY A 139 12.22 13.33 -0.87
C GLY A 139 12.95 13.03 0.44
N VAL A 140 12.40 12.19 1.34
CA VAL A 140 13.12 11.81 2.59
C VAL A 140 14.46 11.12 2.34
N GLN A 141 14.66 10.58 1.13
CA GLN A 141 15.90 9.96 0.71
C GLN A 141 17.04 10.99 0.57
N TRP A 142 16.72 12.15 0.01
CA TRP A 142 17.72 13.09 -0.52
C TRP A 142 18.60 13.75 0.53
N PRO A 143 18.13 14.11 1.74
CA PRO A 143 19.00 14.67 2.78
C PRO A 143 20.20 13.77 3.11
N THR A 144 19.98 12.45 3.23
CA THR A 144 21.07 11.49 3.53
C THR A 144 22.02 11.28 2.35
N LEU A 145 21.53 11.39 1.11
CA LEU A 145 22.38 11.39 -0.07
C LEU A 145 23.27 12.64 -0.12
N LEU A 146 22.67 13.82 0.10
CA LEU A 146 23.39 15.10 0.10
C LEU A 146 24.48 15.12 1.16
N GLU A 147 24.19 14.64 2.37
CA GLU A 147 25.20 14.47 3.42
C GLU A 147 26.31 13.49 3.02
N SER A 148 25.99 12.41 2.30
CA SER A 148 27.00 11.47 1.81
C SER A 148 27.89 12.09 0.72
N LEU A 149 27.32 12.93 -0.13
CA LEU A 149 28.05 13.65 -1.19
C LEU A 149 29.04 14.67 -0.61
N THR A 150 28.67 15.42 0.43
CA THR A 150 29.57 16.40 1.07
C THR A 150 30.74 15.76 1.81
N ARG A 151 30.65 14.47 2.14
CA ARG A 151 31.72 13.70 2.78
C ARG A 151 32.68 13.06 1.79
N GLN A 152 32.43 13.14 0.48
CA GLN A 152 33.37 12.60 -0.49
C GLN A 152 34.60 13.50 -0.62
N PRO A 153 35.82 12.92 -0.56
CA PRO A 153 37.04 13.69 -0.75
C PRO A 153 37.10 14.22 -2.20
N GLY A 154 37.21 15.54 -2.33
CA GLY A 154 37.33 16.23 -3.62
C GLY A 154 36.17 17.15 -4.01
N SER A 155 35.15 17.33 -3.16
CA SER A 155 34.14 18.40 -3.32
C SER A 155 34.68 19.77 -2.93
#